data_AF-A0A365Y0Y1-F1
#
_entry.id   AF-A0A365Y0Y1-F1
#
_cell.length_a   1.000
_cell.length_b   1.000
_cell.length_c   1.000
_cell.angle_alpha   90.00
_cell.angle_beta   90.00
_cell.angle_gamma   90.00
#
_symmetry.space_group_name_H-M   'P 1'
#
loop_
_entity.id
_entity.type
_entity.pdbx_description
1 polymer ?
#
loop_
_entity_poly.entity_id
_entity_poly.type
_entity_poly.pdbx_seq_one_letter_code
_entity_poly.pdbx_strand_id
1 'polypeptide(L)'
;MFMNFLHSTYCNAAIFAGILFFFMGYFIRRYPPKSTQTWYGYRSFLSTQSPEMWHEANQDAAYISRRIGAILIPTGFACALFFEGQTDWFWYITVGSVIIGVMYMVGYTEWRLQQKMNRDEYDGADIPDKRR
;
A
#
# COMPACT_ATOMS: atom_id res chain seq x y z
N MET A 1 -24.09 21.76 -12.55
CA MET A 1 -24.28 20.37 -12.12
C MET A 1 -22.96 19.71 -11.71
N PHE A 2 -21.91 19.75 -12.54
CA PHE A 2 -20.59 19.18 -12.21
C PHE A 2 -19.92 19.77 -10.95
N MET A 3 -19.96 21.09 -10.78
CA MET A 3 -19.37 21.76 -9.59
C MET A 3 -20.05 21.34 -8.28
N ASN A 4 -21.36 21.09 -8.30
CA ASN A 4 -22.10 20.66 -7.11
C ASN A 4 -21.71 19.24 -6.67
N PHE A 5 -21.33 18.39 -7.63
CA PHE A 5 -20.82 17.05 -7.33
C PHE A 5 -19.43 17.11 -6.71
N LEU A 6 -18.53 17.93 -7.26
CA LEU A 6 -17.16 18.08 -6.74
C LEU A 6 -17.12 18.64 -5.32
N HIS A 7 -18.07 19.51 -4.95
CA HIS A 7 -18.19 20.05 -3.59
C HIS A 7 -18.98 19.16 -2.63
N SER A 8 -19.51 18.02 -3.10
CA SER A 8 -20.17 17.06 -2.23
C SER A 8 -19.16 16.42 -1.28
N THR A 9 -19.54 16.23 -0.01
CA THR A 9 -18.71 15.51 0.97
C THR A 9 -18.54 14.02 0.62
N TYR A 10 -19.39 13.47 -0.23
CA TYR A 10 -19.23 12.12 -0.80
C TYR A 10 -18.13 12.06 -1.87
N CYS A 11 -17.75 13.20 -2.46
CA CYS A 11 -16.64 13.30 -3.40
C CYS A 11 -15.35 13.58 -2.63
N ASN A 12 -14.78 12.56 -1.98
CA ASN A 12 -13.60 12.74 -1.13
C ASN A 12 -12.48 11.71 -1.34
N ALA A 13 -11.26 12.12 -0.99
CA ALA A 13 -10.05 11.37 -1.24
C ALA A 13 -10.04 9.99 -0.57
N ALA A 14 -10.57 9.87 0.66
CA ALA A 14 -10.56 8.63 1.41
C ALA A 14 -11.43 7.55 0.74
N ILE A 15 -12.61 7.90 0.21
CA ILE A 15 -13.45 6.94 -0.53
C ILE A 15 -12.74 6.49 -1.81
N PHE A 16 -12.29 7.42 -2.64
CA PHE A 16 -11.68 7.07 -3.94
C PHE A 16 -10.36 6.31 -3.78
N ALA A 17 -9.46 6.80 -2.94
CA ALA A 17 -8.21 6.10 -2.64
C ALA A 17 -8.47 4.78 -1.93
N GLY A 18 -9.46 4.72 -1.03
CA GLY A 18 -9.84 3.51 -0.34
C GLY A 18 -10.31 2.40 -1.28
N ILE A 19 -11.21 2.73 -2.22
CA ILE A 19 -11.65 1.83 -3.28
C ILE A 19 -10.46 1.36 -4.11
N LEU A 20 -9.60 2.29 -4.55
CA LEU A 20 -8.42 1.97 -5.34
C LEU A 20 -7.48 1.01 -4.60
N PHE A 21 -7.12 1.29 -3.35
CA PHE A 21 -6.25 0.45 -2.53
C PHE A 21 -6.86 -0.92 -2.22
N PHE A 22 -8.17 -0.97 -1.97
CA PHE A 22 -8.86 -2.23 -1.71
C PHE A 22 -8.81 -3.14 -2.94
N PHE A 23 -9.16 -2.61 -4.12
CA PHE A 23 -9.12 -3.37 -5.36
C PHE A 23 -7.69 -3.70 -5.80
N MET A 24 -6.75 -2.76 -5.69
CA MET A 24 -5.34 -3.01 -5.99
C MET A 24 -4.80 -4.16 -5.13
N GLY A 25 -5.03 -4.13 -3.82
CA GLY A 25 -4.64 -5.22 -2.92
C GLY A 25 -5.40 -6.53 -3.17
N TYR A 26 -6.62 -6.46 -3.69
CA TYR A 26 -7.35 -7.63 -4.18
C TYR A 26 -6.69 -8.24 -5.42
N PHE A 27 -6.47 -7.45 -6.46
CA PHE A 27 -5.92 -7.89 -7.74
C PHE A 27 -4.49 -8.38 -7.62
N ILE A 28 -3.60 -7.68 -6.89
CA ILE A 28 -2.21 -8.12 -6.72
C ILE A 28 -2.15 -9.45 -5.96
N ARG A 29 -3.03 -9.67 -4.96
CA ARG A 29 -3.06 -10.97 -4.28
C ARG A 29 -3.62 -12.08 -5.19
N ARG A 30 -4.63 -11.78 -6.00
CA ARG A 30 -5.29 -12.78 -6.87
C ARG A 30 -4.48 -13.11 -8.12
N TYR A 31 -3.73 -12.13 -8.62
CA TYR A 31 -2.87 -12.15 -9.78
C TYR A 31 -1.52 -11.54 -9.40
N PRO A 32 -0.68 -12.27 -8.66
CA PRO A 32 0.61 -11.76 -8.23
C PRO A 32 1.52 -11.51 -9.45
N PRO A 33 2.26 -10.38 -9.47
CA PRO A 33 3.17 -10.08 -10.56
C PRO A 33 4.31 -11.11 -10.58
N LYS A 34 4.43 -11.84 -11.70
CA LYS A 34 5.33 -13.00 -11.81
C LYS A 34 6.81 -12.62 -11.89
N SER A 35 7.11 -11.40 -12.34
CA SER A 35 8.48 -10.91 -12.48
C SER A 35 8.56 -9.40 -12.37
N THR A 36 9.79 -8.90 -12.13
CA THR A 36 10.16 -7.48 -12.14
C THR A 36 9.91 -6.80 -13.49
N GLN A 37 9.66 -7.54 -14.58
CA GLN A 37 9.32 -7.00 -15.90
C GLN A 37 7.83 -6.69 -16.07
N THR A 38 7.00 -7.05 -15.08
CA THR A 38 5.54 -6.82 -15.15
C THR A 38 5.21 -5.35 -14.96
N TRP A 39 4.33 -4.76 -15.77
CA TRP A 39 4.02 -3.31 -15.68
C TRP A 39 3.41 -2.85 -14.35
N TYR A 40 2.86 -3.77 -13.55
CA TYR A 40 2.28 -3.50 -12.23
C TYR A 40 3.05 -4.22 -11.11
N GLY A 41 2.89 -3.69 -9.89
CA GLY A 41 3.49 -4.22 -8.68
C GLY A 41 4.18 -3.13 -7.86
N TYR A 42 4.40 -3.41 -6.58
CA TYR A 42 5.22 -2.59 -5.72
C TYR A 42 6.67 -2.63 -6.19
N ARG A 43 7.27 -1.44 -6.37
CA ARG A 43 8.61 -1.25 -6.90
C ARG A 43 9.41 -0.33 -5.99
N SER A 44 10.44 -0.90 -5.39
CA SER A 44 11.49 -0.23 -4.64
C SER A 44 12.84 -0.84 -4.95
N PHE A 45 13.91 -0.15 -4.55
CA PHE A 45 15.28 -0.64 -4.72
C PHE A 45 15.45 -2.05 -4.13
N LEU A 46 14.97 -2.30 -2.91
CA LEU A 46 15.07 -3.61 -2.25
C LEU A 46 14.23 -4.68 -2.96
N SER A 47 12.99 -4.35 -3.35
CA SER A 47 12.08 -5.31 -4.01
C SER A 47 12.57 -5.79 -5.38
N THR A 48 13.49 -5.05 -6.03
CA THR A 48 13.93 -5.35 -7.40
C THR A 48 15.28 -6.06 -7.46
N GLN A 49 15.93 -6.32 -6.31
CA GLN A 49 17.23 -6.99 -6.27
C GLN A 49 17.15 -8.48 -6.66
N SER A 50 16.08 -9.17 -6.26
CA SER A 50 15.90 -10.59 -6.56
C SER A 50 14.43 -10.93 -6.86
N PRO A 51 14.15 -12.00 -7.63
CA PRO A 51 12.78 -12.48 -7.87
C PRO A 51 12.02 -12.84 -6.58
N GLU A 52 12.75 -13.29 -5.56
CA GLU A 52 12.18 -13.61 -4.25
C GLU A 52 11.75 -12.34 -3.51
N MET A 53 12.63 -11.33 -3.44
CA MET A 53 12.31 -10.03 -2.84
C MET A 53 11.16 -9.34 -3.56
N TRP A 54 11.09 -9.49 -4.88
CA TRP A 54 9.97 -9.01 -5.69
C TRP A 54 8.65 -9.64 -5.26
N HIS A 55 8.64 -10.96 -5.06
CA HIS A 55 7.44 -11.69 -4.69
C HIS A 55 6.95 -11.29 -3.30
N GLU A 56 7.85 -11.27 -2.31
CA GLU A 56 7.55 -10.86 -0.94
C GLU A 56 6.99 -9.44 -0.89
N ALA A 57 7.71 -8.48 -1.48
CA ALA A 57 7.30 -7.07 -1.48
C ALA A 57 5.88 -6.88 -2.04
N ASN A 58 5.54 -7.63 -3.09
CA ASN A 58 4.22 -7.55 -3.72
C ASN A 58 3.12 -8.26 -2.92
N GLN A 59 3.40 -9.40 -2.28
CA GLN A 59 2.45 -10.05 -1.37
C GLN A 59 2.10 -9.13 -0.19
N ASP A 60 3.14 -8.51 0.35
CA ASP A 60 3.13 -7.59 1.47
C ASP A 60 2.37 -6.30 1.18
N ALA A 61 2.75 -5.63 0.10
CA ALA A 61 2.07 -4.47 -0.41
C ALA A 61 0.59 -4.77 -0.67
N ALA A 62 0.26 -5.93 -1.26
CA ALA A 62 -1.13 -6.31 -1.52
C ALA A 62 -1.94 -6.49 -0.22
N TYR A 63 -1.34 -7.11 0.80
CA TYR A 63 -1.97 -7.30 2.10
C TYR A 63 -2.26 -5.97 2.80
N ILE A 64 -1.27 -5.08 2.85
CA ILE A 64 -1.39 -3.78 3.52
C ILE A 64 -2.34 -2.86 2.77
N SER A 65 -2.20 -2.78 1.43
CA SER A 65 -3.09 -2.01 0.55
C SER A 65 -4.54 -2.36 0.79
N ARG A 66 -4.88 -3.66 0.88
CA ARG A 66 -6.26 -4.08 1.15
C ARG A 66 -6.77 -3.58 2.49
N ARG A 67 -5.94 -3.66 3.54
CA ARG A 67 -6.30 -3.19 4.89
C ARG A 67 -6.48 -1.68 4.94
N ILE A 68 -5.59 -0.93 4.30
CA ILE A 68 -5.72 0.53 4.17
C ILE A 68 -7.03 0.86 3.45
N GLY A 69 -7.31 0.21 2.32
CA GLY A 69 -8.57 0.41 1.59
C GLY A 69 -9.81 0.12 2.45
N ALA A 70 -9.79 -0.99 3.19
CA ALA A 70 -10.88 -1.37 4.09
C ALA A 70 -11.09 -0.40 5.26
N ILE A 71 -10.08 0.41 5.64
CA ILE A 71 -10.18 1.45 6.67
C ILE A 71 -10.60 2.79 6.03
N LEU A 72 -10.01 3.17 4.90
CA LEU A 72 -10.26 4.45 4.25
C LEU A 72 -11.70 4.58 3.73
N ILE A 73 -12.29 3.50 3.20
CA ILE A 73 -13.68 3.51 2.74
C ILE A 73 -14.65 3.92 3.86
N PRO A 74 -14.70 3.22 5.01
CA PRO A 74 -15.59 3.62 6.11
C PRO A 74 -15.21 4.98 6.70
N THR A 75 -13.92 5.35 6.77
CA THR A 75 -13.51 6.71 7.18
C THR A 75 -14.11 7.78 6.27
N GLY A 76 -14.02 7.58 4.95
CA GLY A 76 -14.55 8.52 3.97
C GLY A 76 -16.07 8.65 4.02
N PHE A 77 -16.79 7.54 4.22
CA PHE A 77 -18.25 7.57 4.43
C PHE A 77 -18.62 8.22 5.76
N ALA A 78 -17.89 7.95 6.85
CA ALA A 78 -18.12 8.60 8.13
C ALA A 78 -17.94 10.13 8.00
N CYS A 79 -16.85 10.59 7.38
CA CYS A 79 -16.64 12.01 7.13
C CYS A 79 -17.76 12.62 6.27
N ALA A 80 -18.25 11.90 5.25
CA ALA A 80 -19.35 12.40 4.42
C ALA A 80 -20.67 12.57 5.19
N LEU A 81 -20.90 11.76 6.22
CA LEU A 81 -22.09 11.83 7.09
C LEU A 81 -21.99 12.88 8.18
N PHE A 82 -20.79 13.09 8.76
CA PHE A 82 -20.60 14.02 9.88
C PHE A 82 -20.31 15.46 9.47
N PHE A 83 -19.84 15.69 8.25
CA PHE A 83 -19.52 17.03 7.76
C PHE A 83 -20.55 17.49 6.74
N GLU A 84 -21.03 18.73 6.90
CA GLU A 84 -21.98 19.36 5.96
C GLU A 84 -21.29 19.91 4.70
N GLY A 85 -19.97 20.09 4.75
CA GLY A 85 -19.16 20.61 3.64
C GLY A 85 -17.68 20.25 3.76
N GLN A 86 -16.92 20.55 2.71
CA GLN A 86 -15.48 20.25 2.60
C GLN A 86 -14.62 21.29 3.36
N THR A 87 -14.72 21.29 4.68
CA THR A 87 -13.93 22.16 5.58
C THR A 87 -12.46 21.72 5.65
N ASP A 88 -11.59 22.55 6.24
CA ASP A 88 -10.17 22.19 6.45
C ASP A 88 -10.01 20.89 7.24
N TRP A 89 -10.81 20.71 8.29
CA TRP A 89 -10.82 19.48 9.08
C TRP A 89 -11.22 18.25 8.27
N PHE A 90 -12.20 18.41 7.37
CA PHE A 90 -12.60 17.34 6.45
C PHE A 90 -11.42 16.94 5.55
N TRP A 91 -10.68 17.91 5.01
CA TRP A 91 -9.50 17.64 4.20
C TRP A 91 -8.37 16.99 4.99
N TYR A 92 -8.08 17.46 6.20
CA TYR A 92 -7.06 16.86 7.05
C TYR A 92 -7.35 15.39 7.37
N ILE A 93 -8.61 15.04 7.63
CA ILE A 93 -8.97 13.65 7.90
C ILE A 93 -8.94 12.81 6.61
N THR A 94 -9.60 13.27 5.54
CA THR A 94 -9.76 12.47 4.32
C THR A 94 -8.46 12.34 3.52
N VAL A 95 -7.70 13.41 3.35
CA VAL A 95 -6.41 13.39 2.64
C VAL A 95 -5.28 12.92 3.56
N GLY A 96 -5.27 13.38 4.82
CA GLY A 96 -4.24 12.99 5.77
C GLY A 96 -4.24 11.48 6.04
N SER A 97 -5.41 10.85 6.17
CA SER A 97 -5.49 9.39 6.31
C SER A 97 -4.94 8.63 5.10
N VAL A 98 -5.13 9.15 3.88
CA VAL A 98 -4.54 8.57 2.66
C VAL A 98 -3.01 8.66 2.69
N ILE A 99 -2.47 9.83 3.03
CA ILE A 99 -1.01 10.04 3.12
C ILE A 99 -0.40 9.10 4.17
N ILE A 100 -1.00 9.04 5.37
CA ILE A 100 -0.55 8.16 6.45
C ILE A 100 -0.61 6.69 6.00
N GLY A 101 -1.69 6.29 5.31
CA GLY A 101 -1.83 4.94 4.75
C GLY A 101 -0.70 4.60 3.77
N VAL A 102 -0.40 5.49 2.82
CA VAL A 102 0.68 5.30 1.84
C VAL A 102 2.02 5.20 2.55
N MET A 103 2.33 6.11 3.48
CA MET A 103 3.57 6.10 4.25
C MET A 103 3.73 4.81 5.04
N TYR A 104 2.65 4.33 5.68
CA TYR A 104 2.65 3.07 6.41
C TYR A 104 2.92 1.88 5.46
N MET A 105 2.27 1.83 4.30
CA MET A 105 2.46 0.76 3.32
C MET A 105 3.91 0.69 2.83
N VAL A 106 4.50 1.83 2.46
CA VAL A 106 5.89 1.88 1.98
C VAL A 106 6.84 1.55 3.11
N GLY A 107 6.72 2.23 4.25
CA GLY A 107 7.64 2.05 5.38
C GLY A 107 7.64 0.63 5.94
N TYR A 108 6.46 0.02 6.11
CA TYR A 108 6.36 -1.35 6.60
C TYR A 108 6.87 -2.38 5.58
N THR A 109 6.58 -2.19 4.29
CA THR A 109 7.10 -3.09 3.24
C THR A 109 8.63 -3.03 3.18
N GLU A 110 9.22 -1.83 3.14
CA GLU A 110 10.68 -1.67 3.12
C GLU A 110 11.34 -2.24 4.39
N TRP A 111 10.78 -1.96 5.57
CA TRP A 111 11.30 -2.46 6.83
C TRP A 111 11.35 -4.00 6.88
N ARG A 112 10.35 -4.68 6.30
CA ARG A 112 10.36 -6.14 6.25
C ARG A 112 11.30 -6.70 5.19
N LEU A 113 11.42 -6.04 4.04
CA LEU A 113 12.42 -6.41 3.02
C LEU A 113 13.85 -6.29 3.57
N GLN A 114 14.16 -5.24 4.32
CA GLN A 114 15.47 -5.08 4.97
C GLN A 114 15.77 -6.24 5.93
N GLN A 115 14.80 -6.65 6.75
CA GLN A 115 14.98 -7.78 7.66
C GLN A 115 15.21 -9.10 6.92
N LYS A 116 14.50 -9.32 5.82
CA LYS A 116 14.69 -10.53 5.01
C LYS A 116 16.09 -10.57 4.40
N MET A 117 16.51 -9.47 3.78
CA MET A 117 17.85 -9.35 3.20
C MET A 117 18.96 -9.58 4.22
N ASN A 118 18.88 -8.97 5.41
CA ASN A 118 19.87 -9.15 6.48
C ASN A 118 19.91 -10.60 7.00
N ARG A 119 18.76 -11.29 7.03
CA ARG A 119 18.68 -12.70 7.41
C ARG A 119 19.35 -13.58 6.36
N ASP A 120 19.03 -13.37 5.09
CA ASP A 120 19.60 -14.17 3.99
C ASP A 120 21.13 -14.01 3.91
N GLU A 121 21.65 -12.82 4.22
CA GLU A 121 23.09 -12.56 4.35
C GLU A 121 23.73 -13.30 5.53
N TYR A 122 23.08 -13.28 6.70
CA TYR A 122 23.51 -14.00 7.90
C TYR A 122 23.53 -15.53 7.68
N ASP A 123 22.44 -16.09 7.15
CA ASP A 123 22.30 -17.52 6.87
C ASP A 123 23.32 -18.00 5.81
N GLY A 124 23.70 -17.13 4.87
CA GLY A 124 24.74 -17.40 3.88
C GLY A 124 26.17 -17.40 4.46
N ALA A 125 26.42 -16.61 5.51
CA ALA A 125 27.73 -16.54 6.18
C ALA A 125 27.99 -17.73 7.13
N ASP A 126 26.92 -18.33 7.68
CA ASP A 126 26.98 -19.46 8.62
C ASP A 126 27.12 -20.83 7.93
N ILE A 127 27.13 -20.90 6.59
CA ILE A 127 27.46 -22.13 5.86
C ILE A 127 28.99 -22.25 5.85
N PRO A 128 29.61 -23.17 6.63
CA PRO A 128 31.05 -23.36 6.56
C PRO A 128 31.40 -23.80 5.14
N ASP A 129 32.37 -23.13 4.53
CA ASP A 129 32.93 -23.47 3.22
C ASP A 129 33.44 -24.92 3.23
N LYS A 130 32.55 -25.88 2.93
CA LYS A 130 32.90 -27.30 2.75
C LYS A 130 33.55 -27.56 1.37
N ARG A 131 34.08 -26.52 0.71
CA ARG A 131 34.78 -26.60 -0.59
C ARG A 131 36.23 -26.09 -0.52
N ARG A 132 36.94 -26.34 0.58
CA ARG A 132 38.41 -26.36 0.61
C ARG A 132 38.94 -27.69 1.10
#